data_AF-A0A972V4X6-F1
#
_entry.id   AF-A0A972V4X6-F1
#
_cell.length_a   1.000
_cell.length_b   1.000
_cell.length_c   1.000
_cell.angle_alpha   90.00
_cell.angle_beta   90.00
_cell.angle_gamma   90.00
#
_symmetry.space_group_name_H-M   'P 1'
#
loop_
_entity.id
_entity.type
_entity.pdbx_description
1 polymer ?
#
loop_
_entity_poly.entity_id
_entity_poly.type
_entity_poly.pdbx_seq_one_letter_code
_entity_poly.pdbx_strand_id
1 'polypeptide(L)'
;LYQRPSPVERWLHGVGKPLVWLLWRILEIILRVQFRLWTKIANGENMIPSAPFEFDSFGDTSMLPRPEFFPLIRKGRISAHRTEIDRYTPGGVVLKGGAELSVDCVVLATGWRGDFGYLPADARAALGEDDDGFYLYRHILHPNLPNLAFIGRATSFVSVLTYCLQARWLVELIAGRIVLPSSSAMVREIEEMKAWKRPIMPFSPARGARLFLHAQHYHDELMVDIGVDPLRKRGPFAPIKELLAPYGPADYRAVVAGDE
;
A
#
# COMPACT_ATOMS: atom_id res chain seq x y z
N LEU A 1 12.79 -8.76 -8.83
CA LEU A 1 12.19 -8.86 -7.48
C LEU A 1 12.14 -7.48 -6.90
N TYR A 2 10.93 -6.90 -6.84
CA TYR A 2 10.73 -5.55 -6.31
C TYR A 2 11.20 -5.40 -4.85
N GLN A 3 11.27 -6.51 -4.10
CA GLN A 3 11.80 -6.60 -2.74
C GLN A 3 13.33 -6.68 -2.64
N ARG A 4 14.05 -6.84 -3.77
CA ARG A 4 15.52 -6.93 -3.79
C ARG A 4 16.12 -5.60 -4.18
N PRO A 5 16.81 -4.90 -3.26
CA PRO A 5 17.40 -3.60 -3.58
C PRO A 5 18.58 -3.74 -4.55
N SER A 6 18.64 -2.84 -5.52
CA SER A 6 19.79 -2.58 -6.37
C SER A 6 21.04 -2.22 -5.54
N PRO A 7 22.26 -2.26 -6.12
CA PRO A 7 23.47 -1.80 -5.44
C PRO A 7 23.35 -0.36 -4.89
N VAL A 8 22.69 0.53 -5.64
CA VAL A 8 22.49 1.93 -5.25
C VAL A 8 21.54 2.02 -4.06
N GLU A 9 20.44 1.28 -4.07
CA GLU A 9 19.50 1.24 -2.94
C GLU A 9 20.12 0.64 -1.69
N ARG A 10 20.94 -0.42 -1.83
CA ARG A 10 21.70 -0.99 -0.71
C ARG A 10 22.64 0.03 -0.09
N TRP A 11 23.30 0.85 -0.91
CA TRP A 11 24.12 1.95 -0.41
C TRP A 11 23.27 3.03 0.28
N LEU A 12 22.17 3.47 -0.35
CA LEU A 12 21.25 4.48 0.20
C LEU A 12 20.64 4.07 1.53
N HIS A 13 20.28 2.80 1.71
CA HIS A 13 19.68 2.29 2.95
C HIS A 13 20.72 1.74 3.95
N GLY A 14 21.99 1.69 3.55
CA GLY A 14 23.15 1.40 4.40
C GLY A 14 23.87 2.67 4.81
N VAL A 15 24.95 3.01 4.11
CA VAL A 15 25.79 4.19 4.40
C VAL A 15 25.02 5.50 4.19
N GLY A 16 24.16 5.56 3.16
CA GLY A 16 23.36 6.74 2.84
C GLY A 16 22.11 6.92 3.72
N LYS A 17 21.88 6.06 4.72
CA LYS A 17 20.64 6.07 5.52
C LYS A 17 20.29 7.44 6.13
N PRO A 18 21.25 8.27 6.58
CA PRO A 18 20.94 9.63 7.05
C PRO A 18 20.26 10.52 5.99
N LEU A 19 20.58 10.34 4.71
CA LEU A 19 19.97 11.10 3.60
C LEU A 19 18.50 10.69 3.40
N VAL A 20 18.23 9.38 3.40
CA VAL A 20 16.87 8.84 3.32
C VAL A 20 16.04 9.28 4.54
N TRP A 21 16.63 9.25 5.73
CA TRP A 21 15.99 9.76 6.94
C TRP A 21 15.64 11.25 6.81
N LEU A 22 16.58 12.07 6.33
CA LEU A 22 16.36 13.51 6.13
C LEU A 22 15.21 13.78 5.15
N LEU A 23 15.13 13.02 4.06
CA LEU A 23 14.02 13.11 3.10
C LEU A 23 12.67 12.89 3.79
N TRP A 24 12.54 11.83 4.59
CA TRP A 24 11.31 11.55 5.33
C TRP A 24 10.99 12.62 6.37
N ARG A 25 11.99 13.16 7.07
CA ARG A 25 11.78 14.26 8.02
C ARG A 25 11.29 15.53 7.32
N ILE A 26 11.84 15.86 6.14
CA ILE A 26 11.39 17.00 5.34
C ILE A 26 9.92 16.81 4.93
N LEU A 27 9.55 15.64 4.44
CA LEU A 27 8.17 15.33 4.07
C LEU A 27 7.22 15.47 5.28
N GLU A 28 7.61 14.95 6.44
CA GLU A 28 6.82 15.13 7.66
C GLU A 28 6.67 16.60 8.06
N ILE A 29 7.73 17.40 7.95
CA ILE A 29 7.67 18.84 8.24
C ILE A 29 6.68 19.52 7.29
N ILE A 30 6.75 19.21 5.99
CA ILE A 30 5.82 19.74 4.98
C ILE A 30 4.38 19.41 5.38
N LEU A 31 4.07 18.15 5.69
CA LEU A 31 2.72 17.73 6.08
C LEU A 31 2.27 18.40 7.39
N ARG A 32 3.15 18.48 8.39
CA ARG A 32 2.88 19.16 9.67
C ARG A 32 2.55 20.63 9.45
N VAL A 33 3.29 21.33 8.58
CA VAL A 33 3.10 22.75 8.22
C VAL A 33 1.83 22.95 7.42
N GLN A 34 1.67 22.21 6.32
CA GLN A 34 0.52 22.30 5.43
C GLN A 34 -0.80 22.10 6.19
N PHE A 35 -0.85 21.11 7.08
CA PHE A 35 -2.05 20.80 7.86
C PHE A 35 -2.05 21.39 9.26
N ARG A 36 -1.03 22.17 9.64
CA ARG A 36 -0.84 22.78 10.98
C ARG A 36 -1.06 21.79 12.12
N LEU A 37 -0.50 20.59 12.02
CA LEU A 37 -0.80 19.45 12.90
C LEU A 37 -0.38 19.66 14.36
N TRP A 38 0.57 20.57 14.63
CA TRP A 38 0.98 20.94 16.00
C TRP A 38 -0.09 21.70 16.78
N THR A 39 -1.09 22.25 16.10
CA THR A 39 -2.18 22.99 16.75
C THR A 39 -3.05 22.03 17.57
N LYS A 40 -3.44 22.46 18.77
CA LYS A 40 -4.27 21.68 19.70
C LYS A 40 -5.75 21.73 19.29
N ILE A 41 -6.07 21.13 18.15
CA ILE A 41 -7.39 21.21 17.51
C ILE A 41 -8.29 20.01 17.83
N ALA A 42 -7.73 18.92 18.37
CA ALA A 42 -8.46 17.71 18.70
C ALA A 42 -8.68 17.64 20.22
N ASN A 43 -9.67 18.40 20.71
CA ASN A 43 -10.03 18.44 22.14
C ASN A 43 -8.84 18.70 23.09
N GLY A 44 -7.99 19.69 22.73
CA GLY A 44 -6.81 20.04 23.51
C GLY A 44 -5.54 19.28 23.12
N GLU A 45 -5.63 18.30 22.22
CA GLU A 45 -4.50 17.56 21.67
C GLU A 45 -4.14 18.00 20.25
N ASN A 46 -2.87 17.78 19.90
CA ASN A 46 -2.37 17.97 18.55
C ASN A 46 -2.64 16.71 17.69
N MET A 47 -2.63 16.90 16.37
CA MET A 47 -2.91 15.85 15.38
C MET A 47 -1.62 15.33 14.73
N ILE A 48 -0.47 15.44 15.41
CA ILE A 48 0.77 14.86 14.91
C ILE A 48 0.69 13.33 15.08
N PRO A 49 0.92 12.54 14.01
CA PRO A 49 0.98 11.09 14.10
C PRO A 49 2.04 10.62 15.10
N SER A 50 1.77 9.50 15.79
CA SER A 50 2.70 8.91 16.76
C SER A 50 3.80 8.08 16.08
N ALA A 51 3.54 7.55 14.89
CA ALA A 51 4.50 6.80 14.09
C ALA A 51 5.14 7.69 13.01
N PRO A 52 6.39 7.42 12.60
CA PRO A 52 7.01 8.08 11.48
C PRO A 52 6.27 7.79 10.16
N PHE A 53 6.24 8.75 9.24
CA PHE A 53 5.48 8.65 7.99
C PHE A 53 5.89 7.45 7.13
N GLU A 54 7.18 7.13 7.06
CA GLU A 54 7.70 5.98 6.29
C GLU A 54 7.15 4.63 6.77
N PHE A 55 6.73 4.53 8.03
CA PHE A 55 6.08 3.33 8.55
C PHE A 55 4.55 3.44 8.45
N ASP A 56 3.99 4.60 8.79
CA ASP A 56 2.55 4.85 8.83
C ASP A 56 1.91 4.85 7.42
N SER A 57 2.69 5.19 6.39
CA SER A 57 2.27 5.15 4.98
C SER A 57 1.90 3.74 4.49
N PHE A 58 2.36 2.70 5.17
CA PHE A 58 1.95 1.31 4.93
C PHE A 58 0.75 0.87 5.79
N GLY A 59 0.24 1.72 6.68
CA GLY A 59 -0.89 1.45 7.56
C GLY A 59 -2.25 1.46 6.85
N ASP A 60 -3.31 1.13 7.58
CA ASP A 60 -4.69 1.02 7.06
C ASP A 60 -5.37 2.38 6.79
N THR A 61 -4.69 3.50 7.08
CA THR A 61 -5.23 4.86 6.97
C THR A 61 -4.42 5.78 6.05
N SER A 62 -3.78 5.22 5.03
CA SER A 62 -2.89 5.95 4.11
C SER A 62 -3.60 6.89 3.10
N MET A 63 -4.88 7.22 3.32
CA MET A 63 -5.56 8.24 2.52
C MET A 63 -5.28 9.63 3.08
N LEU A 64 -4.77 10.53 2.23
CA LEU A 64 -4.75 11.95 2.57
C LEU A 64 -6.17 12.39 2.91
N PRO A 65 -6.38 13.05 4.05
CA PRO A 65 -7.70 13.53 4.40
C PRO A 65 -8.17 14.51 3.34
N ARG A 66 -9.49 14.58 3.16
CA ARG A 66 -10.10 15.61 2.31
C ARG A 66 -9.56 16.98 2.73
N PRO A 67 -9.30 17.91 1.79
CA PRO A 67 -8.70 19.22 2.10
C PRO A 67 -9.43 19.97 3.24
N GLU A 68 -10.73 19.73 3.40
CA GLU A 68 -11.59 20.36 4.39
C GLU A 68 -11.52 19.74 5.79
N PHE A 69 -10.93 18.55 5.96
CA PHE A 69 -10.96 17.80 7.22
C PHE A 69 -10.41 18.59 8.41
N PHE A 70 -9.14 19.00 8.36
CA PHE A 70 -8.54 19.80 9.45
C PHE A 70 -9.17 21.19 9.61
N PRO A 71 -9.54 21.92 8.53
CA PRO A 71 -10.37 23.12 8.65
C PRO A 71 -11.69 22.91 9.39
N LEU A 72 -12.40 21.80 9.17
CA LEU A 72 -13.66 21.49 9.85
C LEU A 72 -13.46 21.22 11.34
N ILE A 73 -12.37 20.54 11.73
CA ILE A 73 -12.00 20.39 13.14
C ILE A 73 -11.79 21.76 13.78
N ARG A 74 -11.01 22.65 13.14
CA ARG A 74 -10.75 24.01 13.66
C ARG A 74 -12.00 24.88 13.79
N LYS A 75 -12.98 24.68 12.91
CA LYS A 75 -14.28 25.38 12.95
C LYS A 75 -15.22 24.79 14.01
N GLY A 76 -14.82 23.75 14.75
CA GLY A 76 -15.68 23.05 15.69
C GLY A 76 -16.78 22.22 15.04
N ARG A 77 -16.72 22.00 13.72
CA ARG A 77 -17.67 21.17 12.97
C ARG A 77 -17.39 19.68 13.15
N ILE A 78 -16.17 19.31 13.53
CA ILE A 78 -15.75 17.96 13.88
C ILE A 78 -15.07 18.05 15.25
N SER A 79 -15.60 17.33 16.24
CA SER A 79 -14.92 17.10 17.52
C SER A 79 -14.02 15.87 17.38
N ALA A 80 -12.71 16.07 17.22
CA ALA A 80 -11.76 14.97 17.04
C ALA A 80 -11.27 14.44 18.40
N HIS A 81 -11.52 13.16 18.69
CA HIS A 81 -11.04 12.48 19.89
C HIS A 81 -10.03 11.39 19.51
N ARG A 82 -8.77 11.49 19.96
CA ARG A 82 -7.71 10.49 19.69
C ARG A 82 -7.74 9.36 20.72
N THR A 83 -8.82 8.58 20.72
CA THR A 83 -9.05 7.52 21.69
C THR A 83 -9.96 6.43 21.11
N GLU A 84 -10.27 5.43 21.91
CA GLU A 84 -11.18 4.33 21.55
C GLU A 84 -12.49 4.44 22.33
N ILE A 85 -13.55 3.85 21.77
CA ILE A 85 -14.82 3.63 22.48
C ILE A 85 -14.59 2.49 23.49
N ASP A 86 -14.90 2.74 24.75
CA ASP A 86 -14.92 1.74 25.83
C ASP A 86 -16.23 0.95 25.81
N ARG A 87 -17.37 1.66 25.81
CA ARG A 87 -18.70 1.06 25.79
C ARG A 87 -19.75 1.98 25.18
N TYR A 88 -20.85 1.39 24.73
CA TYR A 88 -22.04 2.10 24.30
C TYR A 88 -22.97 2.35 25.49
N THR A 89 -23.72 3.45 25.43
CA THR A 89 -24.80 3.78 26.37
C THR A 89 -26.09 4.02 25.59
N PRO A 90 -27.26 4.03 26.24
CA PRO A 90 -28.53 4.29 25.55
C PRO A 90 -28.59 5.61 24.76
N GLY A 91 -27.78 6.61 25.13
CA GLY A 91 -27.76 7.93 24.49
C GLY A 91 -26.40 8.32 23.89
N GLY A 92 -25.46 7.37 23.74
CA GLY A 92 -24.15 7.67 23.18
C GLY A 92 -23.06 6.64 23.49
N VAL A 93 -21.85 7.12 23.79
CA VAL A 93 -20.66 6.29 24.03
C VAL A 93 -19.81 6.82 25.19
N VAL A 94 -19.10 5.92 25.86
CA VAL A 94 -18.03 6.25 26.80
C VAL A 94 -16.70 5.91 26.15
N LEU A 95 -15.74 6.83 26.21
CA LEU A 95 -14.39 6.65 25.69
C LEU A 95 -13.48 6.01 26.75
N LYS A 96 -12.36 5.40 26.36
CA LYS A 96 -11.39 4.79 27.31
C LYS A 96 -10.83 5.74 28.37
N GLY A 97 -10.93 7.06 28.18
CA GLY A 97 -10.59 8.07 29.19
C GLY A 97 -11.71 8.39 30.19
N GLY A 98 -12.85 7.70 30.14
CA GLY A 98 -14.03 7.95 30.97
C GLY A 98 -14.94 9.08 30.49
N ALA A 99 -14.56 9.82 29.44
CA ALA A 99 -15.39 10.86 28.85
C ALA A 99 -16.63 10.27 28.18
N GLU A 100 -17.80 10.83 28.47
CA GLU A 100 -19.07 10.44 27.85
C GLU A 100 -19.43 11.41 26.72
N LEU A 101 -19.81 10.86 25.56
CA LEU A 101 -20.28 11.63 24.40
C LEU A 101 -21.72 11.23 24.10
N SER A 102 -22.62 12.20 24.08
CA SER A 102 -23.99 11.99 23.57
C SER A 102 -23.98 12.07 22.05
N VAL A 103 -24.47 11.02 21.40
CA VAL A 103 -24.53 10.91 19.93
C VAL A 103 -25.79 10.17 19.50
N ASP A 104 -26.39 10.59 18.39
CA ASP A 104 -27.59 9.96 17.83
C ASP A 104 -27.26 8.71 16.98
N CYS A 105 -26.04 8.62 16.45
CA CYS A 105 -25.60 7.56 15.56
C CYS A 105 -24.10 7.31 15.72
N VAL A 106 -23.72 6.02 15.63
CA VAL A 106 -22.32 5.60 15.54
C VAL A 106 -22.09 4.95 14.18
N VAL A 107 -21.14 5.48 13.41
CA VAL A 107 -20.72 4.92 12.12
C VAL A 107 -19.38 4.23 12.28
N LEU A 108 -19.36 2.90 12.13
CA LEU A 108 -18.15 2.09 12.24
C LEU A 108 -17.36 2.10 10.93
N ALA A 109 -16.48 3.09 10.77
CA ALA A 109 -15.55 3.19 9.63
C ALA A 109 -14.28 2.34 9.83
N THR A 110 -14.42 1.10 10.30
CA THR A 110 -13.30 0.22 10.74
C THR A 110 -12.70 -0.66 9.64
N GLY A 111 -12.95 -0.32 8.37
CA GLY A 111 -12.44 -1.05 7.21
C GLY A 111 -13.23 -2.31 6.83
N TRP A 112 -12.60 -3.18 6.03
CA TRP A 112 -13.21 -4.35 5.42
C TRP A 112 -12.36 -5.61 5.61
N ARG A 113 -12.99 -6.78 5.58
CA ARG A 113 -12.31 -8.08 5.50
C ARG A 113 -12.57 -8.68 4.13
N GLY A 114 -11.56 -9.33 3.55
CA GLY A 114 -11.74 -10.10 2.33
C GLY A 114 -12.56 -11.35 2.60
N ASP A 115 -13.57 -11.61 1.77
CA ASP A 115 -14.33 -12.85 1.77
C ASP A 115 -14.05 -13.61 0.48
N PHE A 116 -13.65 -14.87 0.62
CA PHE A 116 -13.35 -15.78 -0.48
C PHE A 116 -14.30 -16.98 -0.49
N GLY A 117 -15.46 -16.89 0.18
CA GLY A 117 -16.46 -17.97 0.28
C GLY A 117 -17.01 -18.47 -1.06
N TYR A 118 -16.82 -17.71 -2.14
CA TYR A 118 -17.13 -18.13 -3.51
C TYR A 118 -16.13 -19.14 -4.09
N LEU A 119 -14.96 -19.33 -3.45
CA LEU A 119 -13.98 -20.36 -3.83
C LEU A 119 -14.31 -21.71 -3.16
N PRO A 120 -14.03 -22.84 -3.83
CA PRO A 120 -14.06 -24.17 -3.23
C PRO A 120 -13.25 -24.26 -1.93
N ALA A 121 -13.63 -25.17 -1.03
CA ALA A 121 -13.02 -25.27 0.31
C ALA A 121 -11.52 -25.61 0.27
N ASP A 122 -11.12 -26.51 -0.63
CA ASP A 122 -9.73 -26.86 -0.92
C ASP A 122 -8.96 -25.65 -1.47
N ALA A 123 -9.56 -24.88 -2.37
CA ALA A 123 -8.96 -23.68 -2.92
C ALA A 123 -8.73 -22.61 -1.84
N ARG A 124 -9.69 -22.42 -0.94
CA ARG A 124 -9.56 -21.51 0.21
C ARG A 124 -8.47 -21.97 1.17
N ALA A 125 -8.42 -23.26 1.50
CA ALA A 125 -7.38 -23.83 2.37
C ALA A 125 -5.98 -23.62 1.78
N ALA A 126 -5.84 -23.73 0.46
CA ALA A 126 -4.57 -23.53 -0.22
C ALA A 126 -4.04 -22.08 -0.13
N LEU A 127 -4.90 -21.07 0.04
CA LEU A 127 -4.46 -19.67 0.21
C LEU A 127 -3.64 -19.46 1.50
N GLY A 128 -3.74 -20.37 2.46
CA GLY A 128 -3.00 -20.32 3.71
C GLY A 128 -3.69 -19.53 4.82
N GLU A 129 -3.07 -19.57 5.99
CA GLU A 129 -3.65 -19.10 7.26
C GLU A 129 -2.80 -17.98 7.91
N ASP A 130 -1.91 -17.35 7.14
CA ASP A 130 -1.11 -16.22 7.62
C ASP A 130 -2.04 -15.12 8.18
N ASP A 131 -1.77 -14.67 9.40
CA ASP A 131 -2.55 -13.65 10.11
C ASP A 131 -2.47 -12.26 9.45
N ASP A 132 -1.46 -12.06 8.60
CA ASP A 132 -1.23 -10.86 7.81
C ASP A 132 -1.67 -10.98 6.33
N GLY A 133 -2.53 -11.98 6.07
CA GLY A 133 -3.20 -12.24 4.79
C GLY A 133 -2.35 -13.06 3.83
N PHE A 134 -3.00 -13.74 2.87
CA PHE A 134 -2.27 -14.58 1.93
C PHE A 134 -1.44 -13.80 0.92
N TYR A 135 -0.34 -14.43 0.50
CA TYR A 135 0.66 -13.93 -0.42
C TYR A 135 0.57 -14.67 -1.76
N LEU A 136 0.88 -13.96 -2.84
CA LEU A 136 0.81 -14.49 -4.19
C LEU A 136 2.10 -14.17 -4.93
N TYR A 137 2.52 -15.07 -5.80
CA TYR A 137 3.57 -14.80 -6.76
C TYR A 137 3.13 -13.65 -7.68
N ARG A 138 3.99 -12.63 -7.79
CA ARG A 138 3.69 -11.35 -8.46
C ARG A 138 2.39 -10.68 -8.01
N HIS A 139 1.89 -10.95 -6.80
CA HIS A 139 0.55 -10.48 -6.37
C HIS A 139 -0.61 -10.93 -7.27
N ILE A 140 -0.41 -11.97 -8.08
CA ILE A 140 -1.38 -12.45 -9.10
C ILE A 140 -1.67 -13.94 -8.93
N LEU A 141 -0.67 -14.79 -8.74
CA LEU A 141 -0.84 -16.26 -8.81
C LEU A 141 -0.54 -16.95 -7.48
N HIS A 142 -1.28 -18.01 -7.17
CA HIS A 142 -0.94 -18.90 -6.06
C HIS A 142 -0.32 -20.21 -6.59
N PRO A 143 0.87 -20.64 -6.13
CA PRO A 143 1.58 -21.79 -6.70
C PRO A 143 0.82 -23.13 -6.62
N ASN A 144 -0.10 -23.24 -5.66
CA ASN A 144 -0.94 -24.43 -5.44
C ASN A 144 -2.34 -24.31 -6.07
N LEU A 145 -2.67 -23.19 -6.74
CA LEU A 145 -3.96 -22.97 -7.40
C LEU A 145 -3.74 -22.68 -8.89
N PRO A 146 -3.35 -23.71 -9.69
CA PRO A 146 -3.20 -23.53 -11.12
C PRO A 146 -4.55 -23.12 -11.73
N ASN A 147 -4.51 -22.26 -12.76
CA ASN A 147 -5.68 -21.69 -13.44
C ASN A 147 -6.53 -20.72 -12.62
N LEU A 148 -6.03 -20.23 -11.48
CA LEU A 148 -6.64 -19.13 -10.73
C LEU A 148 -5.66 -17.95 -10.64
N ALA A 149 -6.14 -16.78 -11.05
CA ALA A 149 -5.41 -15.52 -10.95
C ALA A 149 -6.21 -14.47 -10.18
N PHE A 150 -5.52 -13.68 -9.38
CA PHE A 150 -6.07 -12.59 -8.59
C PHE A 150 -5.60 -11.26 -9.17
N ILE A 151 -6.52 -10.57 -9.85
CA ILE A 151 -6.29 -9.20 -10.31
C ILE A 151 -7.04 -8.26 -9.38
N GLY A 152 -6.42 -7.15 -8.99
CA GLY A 152 -7.10 -6.19 -8.11
C GLY A 152 -6.89 -6.41 -6.62
N ARG A 153 -6.25 -7.52 -6.23
CA ARG A 153 -5.97 -7.79 -4.81
C ARG A 153 -4.89 -6.87 -4.26
N ALA A 154 -3.86 -6.55 -5.04
CA ALA A 154 -2.76 -5.71 -4.59
C ALA A 154 -3.26 -4.31 -4.19
N THR A 155 -2.65 -3.69 -3.19
CA THR A 155 -3.00 -2.33 -2.75
C THR A 155 -1.81 -1.39 -2.95
N SER A 156 -2.01 -0.31 -3.71
CA SER A 156 -1.01 0.73 -3.92
C SER A 156 -1.62 2.13 -3.94
N PHE A 157 -0.78 3.18 -4.00
CA PHE A 157 -1.24 4.56 -4.21
C PHE A 157 -1.86 4.80 -5.60
N VAL A 158 -1.66 3.86 -6.53
CA VAL A 158 -2.11 3.93 -7.93
C VAL A 158 -2.79 2.62 -8.33
N SER A 159 -3.71 2.13 -7.49
CA SER A 159 -4.37 0.83 -7.64
C SER A 159 -4.91 0.55 -9.05
N VAL A 160 -5.58 1.51 -9.69
CA VAL A 160 -6.14 1.31 -11.04
C VAL A 160 -5.04 0.94 -12.04
N LEU A 161 -3.93 1.68 -12.06
CA LEU A 161 -2.79 1.37 -12.92
C LEU A 161 -2.21 0.00 -12.57
N THR A 162 -2.03 -0.29 -11.29
CA THR A 162 -1.55 -1.61 -10.83
C THR A 162 -2.41 -2.73 -11.43
N TYR A 163 -3.74 -2.59 -11.43
CA TYR A 163 -4.64 -3.63 -11.89
C TYR A 163 -4.60 -3.79 -13.40
N CYS A 164 -4.48 -2.68 -14.13
CA CYS A 164 -4.26 -2.71 -15.57
C CYS A 164 -2.96 -3.43 -15.94
N LEU A 165 -1.87 -3.17 -15.22
CA LEU A 165 -0.58 -3.84 -15.45
C LEU A 165 -0.64 -5.32 -15.07
N GLN A 166 -1.29 -5.68 -13.95
CA GLN A 166 -1.54 -7.07 -13.58
C GLN A 166 -2.34 -7.82 -14.65
N ALA A 167 -3.40 -7.19 -15.17
CA ALA A 167 -4.22 -7.77 -16.23
C ALA A 167 -3.42 -7.95 -17.53
N ARG A 168 -2.61 -6.96 -17.92
CA ARG A 168 -1.70 -7.09 -19.07
C ARG A 168 -0.72 -8.23 -18.87
N TRP A 169 -0.04 -8.30 -17.73
CA TRP A 169 0.88 -9.39 -17.39
C TRP A 169 0.20 -10.76 -17.49
N LEU A 170 -1.04 -10.89 -17.00
CA LEU A 170 -1.81 -12.14 -17.11
C LEU A 170 -2.13 -12.49 -18.58
N VAL A 171 -2.46 -11.51 -19.42
CA VAL A 171 -2.67 -11.73 -20.86
C VAL A 171 -1.40 -12.26 -21.53
N GLU A 172 -0.24 -11.69 -21.20
CA GLU A 172 1.06 -12.12 -21.73
C GLU A 172 1.43 -13.54 -21.29
N LEU A 173 1.09 -13.90 -20.05
CA LEU A 173 1.21 -15.26 -19.55
C LEU A 173 0.30 -16.24 -20.30
N ILE A 174 -0.97 -15.91 -20.48
CA ILE A 174 -1.94 -16.77 -21.20
C ILE A 174 -1.52 -16.93 -22.66
N ALA A 175 -0.96 -15.88 -23.27
CA ALA A 175 -0.41 -15.93 -24.62
C ALA A 175 0.90 -16.72 -24.75
N GLY A 176 1.44 -17.25 -23.65
CA GLY A 176 2.67 -18.04 -23.63
C GLY A 176 3.95 -17.22 -23.81
N ARG A 177 3.87 -15.89 -23.69
CA ARG A 177 5.04 -15.00 -23.80
C ARG A 177 5.81 -14.85 -22.48
N ILE A 178 5.13 -15.09 -21.36
CA ILE A 178 5.77 -15.21 -20.04
C ILE A 178 5.89 -16.68 -19.67
N VAL A 179 7.11 -17.11 -19.33
CA VAL A 179 7.37 -18.45 -18.81
C VAL A 179 7.46 -18.39 -17.30
N LEU A 180 6.54 -19.07 -16.61
CA LEU A 180 6.58 -19.13 -15.15
C LEU A 180 7.77 -19.97 -14.66
N PRO A 181 8.37 -19.59 -13.51
CA PRO A 181 9.33 -20.45 -12.85
C PRO A 181 8.63 -21.68 -12.23
N SER A 182 9.40 -22.63 -11.71
CA SER A 182 8.84 -23.78 -11.00
C SER A 182 7.99 -23.35 -9.80
N SER A 183 6.99 -24.17 -9.43
CA SER A 183 6.17 -23.92 -8.23
C SER A 183 7.02 -23.71 -6.97
N SER A 184 8.08 -24.50 -6.80
CA SER A 184 9.05 -24.33 -5.71
C SER A 184 9.77 -22.97 -5.70
N ALA A 185 10.08 -22.42 -6.87
CA ALA A 185 10.69 -21.10 -6.98
C ALA A 185 9.68 -19.98 -6.66
N MET A 186 8.43 -20.12 -7.09
CA MET A 186 7.35 -19.19 -6.71
C MET A 186 7.10 -19.18 -5.19
N VAL A 187 7.06 -20.36 -4.56
CA VAL A 187 6.93 -20.49 -3.10
C VAL A 187 8.09 -19.83 -2.39
N ARG A 188 9.34 -20.07 -2.83
CA ARG A 188 10.52 -19.42 -2.25
C ARG A 188 10.44 -17.90 -2.33
N GLU A 189 9.99 -17.36 -3.47
CA GLU A 189 9.82 -15.92 -3.62
C GLU A 189 8.75 -15.35 -2.68
N ILE A 190 7.63 -16.07 -2.50
CA ILE A 190 6.59 -15.70 -1.54
C ILE A 190 7.17 -15.62 -0.11
N GLU A 191 7.97 -16.61 0.30
CA GLU A 191 8.62 -16.60 1.62
C GLU A 191 9.64 -15.46 1.76
N GLU A 192 10.42 -15.16 0.71
CA GLU A 192 11.29 -13.98 0.68
C GLU A 192 10.47 -12.68 0.84
N MET A 193 9.31 -12.59 0.18
CA MET A 193 8.40 -11.44 0.30
C MET A 193 7.85 -11.29 1.71
N LYS A 194 7.42 -12.39 2.35
CA LYS A 194 6.96 -12.41 3.75
C LYS A 194 8.05 -11.92 4.70
N ALA A 195 9.25 -12.50 4.59
CA ALA A 195 10.40 -12.16 5.42
C ALA A 195 10.81 -10.68 5.27
N TRP A 196 10.70 -10.13 4.08
CA TRP A 196 11.00 -8.73 3.81
C TRP A 196 9.91 -7.76 4.28
N LYS A 197 8.61 -8.08 4.08
CA LYS A 197 7.49 -7.19 4.45
C LYS A 197 7.30 -7.06 5.96
N ARG A 198 7.39 -8.16 6.71
CA ARG A 198 7.10 -8.22 8.16
C ARG A 198 7.89 -7.22 9.01
N PRO A 199 9.21 -6.99 8.79
CA PRO A 199 9.97 -6.01 9.58
C PRO A 199 9.80 -4.55 9.13
N ILE A 200 9.38 -4.29 7.89
CA ILE A 200 9.33 -2.92 7.34
C ILE A 200 7.91 -2.34 7.29
N MET A 201 6.88 -3.19 7.31
CA MET A 201 5.47 -2.78 7.28
C MET A 201 4.79 -3.09 8.62
N PRO A 202 3.97 -2.17 9.17
CA PRO A 202 3.18 -2.45 10.36
C PRO A 202 2.25 -3.65 10.14
N PHE A 203 1.87 -4.30 11.22
CA PHE A 203 0.94 -5.42 11.17
C PHE A 203 -0.39 -5.00 10.56
N SER A 204 -0.94 -5.86 9.71
CA SER A 204 -2.31 -5.77 9.22
C SER A 204 -2.72 -7.09 8.59
N PRO A 205 -3.99 -7.48 8.73
CA PRO A 205 -4.57 -8.64 8.03
C PRO A 205 -4.49 -8.57 6.50
N ALA A 206 -4.13 -7.42 5.92
CA ALA A 206 -4.01 -7.22 4.48
C ALA A 206 -2.55 -7.05 4.00
N ARG A 207 -1.53 -7.23 4.86
CA ARG A 207 -0.13 -6.97 4.52
C ARG A 207 0.34 -7.75 3.28
N GLY A 208 -0.13 -8.99 3.11
CA GLY A 208 0.16 -9.82 1.93
C GLY A 208 -0.08 -9.10 0.61
N ALA A 209 -1.12 -8.27 0.53
CA ALA A 209 -1.50 -7.51 -0.67
C ALA A 209 -0.81 -6.14 -0.82
N ARG A 210 -0.13 -5.61 0.20
CA ARG A 210 0.36 -4.23 0.22
C ARG A 210 1.61 -4.01 -0.64
N LEU A 211 1.60 -2.93 -1.43
CA LEU A 211 2.74 -2.44 -2.21
C LEU A 211 3.12 -1.01 -1.80
N PHE A 212 2.15 -0.10 -1.74
CA PHE A 212 2.33 1.32 -1.35
C PHE A 212 3.60 1.97 -1.95
N LEU A 213 4.60 2.30 -1.11
CA LEU A 213 5.85 2.95 -1.54
C LEU A 213 6.68 2.11 -2.53
N HIS A 214 6.41 0.81 -2.64
CA HIS A 214 7.09 -0.12 -3.54
C HIS A 214 6.29 -0.45 -4.80
N ALA A 215 5.20 0.29 -5.06
CA ALA A 215 4.36 0.06 -6.23
C ALA A 215 5.12 0.26 -7.55
N GLN A 216 6.01 1.25 -7.62
CA GLN A 216 6.81 1.50 -8.82
C GLN A 216 7.75 0.32 -9.12
N HIS A 217 8.53 -0.15 -8.14
CA HIS A 217 9.38 -1.33 -8.32
C HIS A 217 8.61 -2.59 -8.72
N TYR A 218 7.38 -2.73 -8.19
CA TYR A 218 6.50 -3.81 -8.59
C TYR A 218 6.04 -3.66 -10.05
N HIS A 219 5.69 -2.44 -10.49
CA HIS A 219 5.37 -2.18 -11.89
C HIS A 219 6.56 -2.49 -12.81
N ASP A 220 7.77 -2.05 -12.44
CA ASP A 220 9.01 -2.33 -13.18
C ASP A 220 9.25 -3.84 -13.31
N GLU A 221 9.00 -4.61 -12.25
CA GLU A 221 9.11 -6.06 -12.28
C GLU A 221 8.12 -6.70 -13.27
N LEU A 222 6.87 -6.24 -13.30
CA LEU A 222 5.92 -6.73 -14.31
C LEU A 222 6.37 -6.36 -15.73
N MET A 223 6.98 -5.18 -15.94
CA MET A 223 7.49 -4.75 -17.24
C MET A 223 8.63 -5.66 -17.71
N VAL A 224 9.55 -5.97 -16.81
CA VAL A 224 10.66 -6.90 -17.08
C VAL A 224 10.15 -8.29 -17.43
N ASP A 225 9.16 -8.80 -16.70
CA ASP A 225 8.57 -10.11 -17.00
C ASP A 225 7.90 -10.13 -18.39
N ILE A 226 7.21 -9.04 -18.76
CA ILE A 226 6.58 -8.88 -20.09
C ILE A 226 7.64 -8.73 -21.20
N GLY A 227 8.86 -8.32 -20.87
CA GLY A 227 9.95 -8.11 -21.83
C GLY A 227 9.99 -6.70 -22.41
N VAL A 228 9.39 -5.71 -21.72
CA VAL A 228 9.43 -4.29 -22.11
C VAL A 228 10.33 -3.47 -21.17
N ASP A 229 10.81 -2.33 -21.66
CA ASP A 229 11.66 -1.41 -20.89
C ASP A 229 10.87 -0.82 -19.69
N PRO A 230 11.31 -1.03 -18.43
CA PRO A 230 10.68 -0.44 -17.27
C PRO A 230 10.88 1.08 -17.19
N LEU A 231 11.89 1.64 -17.87
CA LEU A 231 12.10 3.09 -17.92
C LEU A 231 11.17 3.72 -18.96
N ARG A 232 10.23 4.56 -18.52
CA ARG A 232 9.13 5.06 -19.36
C ARG A 232 9.25 6.53 -19.72
N LYS A 233 10.16 7.29 -19.11
CA LYS A 233 10.37 8.71 -19.40
C LYS A 233 11.17 8.87 -20.68
N ARG A 234 10.66 9.68 -21.62
CA ARG A 234 11.26 9.90 -22.94
C ARG A 234 11.64 11.37 -23.17
N GLY A 235 12.40 11.61 -24.24
CA GLY A 235 12.84 12.94 -24.70
C GLY A 235 14.15 13.43 -24.06
N PRO A 236 14.52 14.70 -24.29
CA PRO A 236 15.70 15.27 -23.65
C PRO A 236 15.54 15.23 -22.13
N PHE A 237 16.65 14.94 -21.44
CA PHE A 237 16.71 14.77 -19.98
C PHE A 237 15.95 13.57 -19.43
N ALA A 238 15.61 12.56 -20.25
CA ALA A 238 14.97 11.33 -19.78
C ALA A 238 15.64 10.75 -18.51
N PRO A 239 16.97 10.60 -18.41
CA PRO A 239 17.59 10.08 -17.18
C PRO A 239 17.31 10.88 -15.90
N ILE A 240 17.15 12.21 -16.03
CA ILE A 240 16.82 13.07 -14.88
C ILE A 240 15.33 12.94 -14.53
N LYS A 241 14.47 12.84 -15.54
CA LYS A 241 13.03 12.60 -15.34
C LYS A 241 12.79 11.24 -14.69
N GLU A 242 13.57 10.22 -15.03
CA GLU A 242 13.50 8.91 -14.39
C GLU A 242 13.75 8.97 -12.89
N LEU A 243 14.62 9.88 -12.45
CA LEU A 243 14.96 10.02 -11.04
C LEU A 243 13.96 10.89 -10.26
N LEU A 244 13.38 11.91 -10.90
CA LEU A 244 12.68 13.00 -10.19
C LEU A 244 11.21 13.18 -10.57
N ALA A 245 10.81 12.76 -11.78
CA ALA A 245 9.44 12.96 -12.24
C ALA A 245 8.56 11.80 -11.76
N PRO A 246 7.34 12.08 -11.27
CA PRO A 246 6.44 11.02 -10.86
C PRO A 246 6.03 10.16 -12.05
N TYR A 247 5.95 8.85 -11.83
CA TYR A 247 5.31 7.91 -12.73
C TYR A 247 3.79 8.00 -12.61
N GLY A 248 3.10 7.93 -13.75
CA GLY A 248 1.65 7.95 -13.80
C GLY A 248 1.09 7.06 -14.91
N PRO A 249 -0.25 6.88 -14.97
CA PRO A 249 -0.88 5.96 -15.92
C PRO A 249 -0.55 6.22 -17.39
N ALA A 250 -0.31 7.49 -17.76
CA ALA A 250 0.06 7.87 -19.12
C ALA A 250 1.38 7.25 -19.59
N ASP A 251 2.33 7.02 -18.67
CA ASP A 251 3.64 6.42 -18.99
C ASP A 251 3.52 4.96 -19.45
N TYR A 252 2.44 4.28 -19.07
CA TYR A 252 2.18 2.86 -19.34
C TYR A 252 1.11 2.61 -20.41
N ARG A 253 0.62 3.67 -21.07
CA ARG A 253 -0.52 3.57 -22.01
C ARG A 253 -0.30 2.51 -23.09
N ALA A 254 0.86 2.52 -23.75
CA ALA A 254 1.18 1.58 -24.82
C ALA A 254 1.22 0.13 -24.32
N VAL A 255 1.83 -0.11 -23.16
CA VAL A 255 1.89 -1.44 -22.55
C VAL A 255 0.49 -1.95 -22.19
N VAL A 256 -0.33 -1.11 -21.55
CA VAL A 256 -1.71 -1.49 -21.17
C VAL A 256 -2.57 -1.76 -22.40
N ALA A 257 -2.40 -0.99 -23.48
CA ALA A 257 -3.08 -1.19 -24.75
C ALA A 257 -2.59 -2.42 -25.53
N GLY A 258 -1.37 -2.89 -25.23
CA GLY A 258 -0.71 -3.98 -25.94
C GLY A 258 -0.05 -3.55 -27.25
N ASP A 259 0.27 -2.27 -27.38
CA ASP A 259 1.00 -1.68 -28.51
C ASP A 259 2.52 -1.92 -28.42
N GLU A 260 2.99 -2.36 -27.25
CA GLU A 260 4.38 -2.75 -26.92
C GLU A 260 4.42 -4.17 -26.32
#